data_AF-A0A2S9GGQ9-F1
#
_entry.id   AF-A0A2S9GGQ9-F1
#
_cell.length_a   1.000
_cell.length_b   1.000
_cell.length_c   1.000
_cell.angle_alpha   90.00
_cell.angle_beta   90.00
_cell.angle_gamma   90.00
#
_symmetry.space_group_name_H-M   'P 1'
#
loop_
_entity.id
_entity.type
_entity.pdbx_description
1 polymer ?
#
loop_
_entity_poly.entity_id
_entity_poly.type
_entity_poly.pdbx_seq_one_letter_code
_entity_poly.pdbx_strand_id
1 'polypeptide(L)'
;DHLNVIAGFDELTRKLDVVKQQCEEIDRDPATLETSMLVGAIIGDGVDPDSIPDDFKQSTVAGSPMQIAEQIKEKVLDAGIDGV
;
A
#
# COMPACT_ATOMS: atom_id res chain seq x y z
N ASP A 1 2.04 13.55 -12.22
CA ASP A 1 1.15 12.45 -12.65
C ASP A 1 1.17 11.40 -11.54
N HIS A 2 0.33 10.38 -11.64
CA HIS A 2 0.08 9.50 -10.49
C HIS A 2 -0.20 8.07 -10.95
N LEU A 3 0.32 7.10 -10.21
CA LEU A 3 0.09 5.68 -10.45
C LEU A 3 -0.52 5.02 -9.20
N ASN A 4 -1.71 4.46 -9.36
CA ASN A 4 -2.27 3.56 -8.35
C ASN A 4 -1.73 2.14 -8.55
N VAL A 5 -1.09 1.59 -7.53
CA VAL A 5 -0.52 0.24 -7.50
C VAL A 5 -1.58 -0.73 -6.97
N ILE A 6 -2.19 -1.49 -7.87
CA ILE A 6 -3.14 -2.55 -7.51
C ILE A 6 -2.37 -3.85 -7.28
N ALA A 7 -2.05 -4.14 -6.02
CA ALA A 7 -1.33 -5.33 -5.60
C ALA A 7 -1.59 -5.65 -4.11
N GLY A 8 -1.14 -6.82 -3.65
CA GLY A 8 -1.10 -7.13 -2.22
C GLY A 8 0.02 -6.38 -1.50
N PHE A 9 -0.11 -6.18 -0.18
CA PHE A 9 0.91 -5.54 0.66
C PHE A 9 2.30 -6.19 0.49
N ASP A 10 2.34 -7.52 0.40
CA ASP A 10 3.57 -8.30 0.23
C ASP A 10 4.22 -8.18 -1.17
N GLU A 11 3.49 -7.65 -2.15
CA GLU A 11 4.00 -7.43 -3.51
C GLU A 11 4.50 -6.01 -3.76
N LEU A 12 4.19 -5.04 -2.90
CA LEU A 12 4.39 -3.62 -3.17
C LEU A 12 5.83 -3.27 -3.53
N THR A 13 6.81 -3.72 -2.75
CA THR A 13 8.23 -3.43 -3.02
C THR A 13 8.63 -3.93 -4.42
N ARG A 14 8.26 -5.16 -4.77
CA ARG A 14 8.56 -5.73 -6.09
C ARG A 14 7.87 -4.96 -7.21
N LYS A 15 6.63 -4.51 -7.01
CA LYS A 15 5.90 -3.71 -8.00
C LYS A 15 6.56 -2.35 -8.21
N LEU A 16 7.01 -1.71 -7.14
CA LEU A 16 7.74 -0.45 -7.21
C LEU A 16 9.09 -0.59 -7.92
N ASP A 17 9.80 -1.71 -7.73
CA ASP A 17 11.04 -1.98 -8.47
C ASP A 17 10.78 -2.08 -9.97
N VAL A 18 9.68 -2.71 -10.39
CA VAL A 18 9.27 -2.73 -11.80
C VAL A 18 8.94 -1.34 -12.31
N VAL A 19 8.21 -0.52 -11.52
CA VAL A 19 7.89 0.86 -11.92
C VAL A 19 9.18 1.67 -12.13
N LYS A 20 10.15 1.58 -11.21
CA LYS A 20 11.44 2.24 -11.34
C LYS A 20 12.18 1.81 -12.60
N GLN A 21 12.28 0.50 -12.85
CA GLN A 21 12.90 -0.04 -14.06
C GLN A 21 12.24 0.52 -15.33
N GLN A 22 10.91 0.55 -15.37
CA GLN A 22 10.16 1.05 -16.53
C GLN A 22 10.31 2.57 -16.71
N CYS A 23 10.44 3.35 -15.63
CA CYS A 23 10.78 4.76 -15.71
C CYS A 23 12.19 4.96 -16.30
N GLU A 24 13.17 4.20 -15.84
CA GLU A 24 14.55 4.25 -16.32
C GLU A 24 14.66 3.91 -17.82
N GLU A 25 13.90 2.91 -18.30
CA GLU A 25 13.88 2.50 -19.72
C GLU A 25 13.43 3.60 -20.69
N ILE A 26 12.71 4.62 -20.20
CA ILE A 26 12.23 5.75 -21.00
C ILE A 26 12.86 7.09 -20.59
N ASP A 27 14.01 7.05 -19.89
CA ASP A 27 14.71 8.24 -19.36
C ASP A 27 13.84 9.14 -18.47
N ARG A 28 12.90 8.54 -17.73
CA ARG A 28 12.04 9.23 -16.76
C ARG A 28 12.61 9.09 -15.34
N ASP A 29 12.67 10.20 -14.61
CA ASP A 29 12.95 10.17 -13.17
C ASP A 29 11.76 9.55 -12.40
N PRO A 30 11.93 8.39 -11.74
CA PRO A 30 10.84 7.73 -11.02
C PRO A 30 10.30 8.54 -9.84
N ALA A 31 11.09 9.44 -9.25
CA ALA A 31 10.63 10.28 -8.13
C ALA A 31 9.57 11.32 -8.55
N THR A 32 9.41 11.54 -9.86
CA THR A 32 8.35 12.41 -10.39
C THR A 32 6.99 11.71 -10.51
N LEU A 33 6.94 10.39 -10.37
CA LEU A 33 5.72 9.59 -10.42
C LEU A 33 5.26 9.27 -8.99
N GLU A 34 4.28 10.01 -8.49
CA GLU A 34 3.67 9.71 -7.20
C GLU A 34 2.88 8.40 -7.26
N THR A 35 2.95 7.61 -6.20
CA THR A 35 2.30 6.30 -6.11
C THR A 35 1.29 6.22 -4.97
N SER A 36 0.17 5.54 -5.19
CA SER A 36 -0.76 5.15 -4.13
C SER A 36 -1.08 3.67 -4.17
N MET A 37 -1.70 3.17 -3.10
CA MET A 37 -2.36 1.88 -3.07
C MET A 37 -3.80 2.05 -2.56
N LEU A 38 -4.77 1.42 -3.24
CA LEU A 38 -6.12 1.30 -2.68
C LEU A 38 -6.12 0.37 -1.46
N VAL A 39 -6.48 0.91 -0.30
CA VAL A 39 -6.60 0.16 0.96
C VAL A 39 -8.02 0.23 1.51
N GLY A 40 -8.61 -0.92 1.81
CA GLY A 40 -9.85 -1.02 2.59
C GLY A 40 -9.58 -0.79 4.07
N ALA A 41 -10.44 -0.03 4.76
CA ALA A 41 -10.32 0.21 6.20
C ALA A 41 -11.60 -0.18 6.94
N ILE A 42 -11.48 -1.12 7.90
CA ILE A 42 -12.57 -1.49 8.82
C ILE A 42 -12.28 -0.83 10.16
N ILE A 43 -12.91 0.32 10.40
CA ILE A 43 -12.61 1.19 11.54
C ILE A 43 -13.57 0.91 12.70
N GLY A 44 -13.02 0.62 13.88
CA GLY A 44 -13.81 0.49 15.10
C GLY A 44 -12.98 0.03 16.30
N ASP A 45 -13.38 0.46 17.48
CA ASP A 45 -12.79 -0.02 18.73
C ASP A 45 -13.11 -1.50 18.95
N GLY A 46 -12.10 -2.32 19.23
CA GLY A 46 -12.26 -3.76 19.42
C GLY A 46 -12.42 -4.58 18.13
N VAL A 47 -12.24 -3.96 16.95
CA VAL A 47 -12.15 -4.72 15.68
C VAL A 47 -10.82 -5.48 15.64
N ASP A 48 -10.91 -6.79 15.42
CA ASP A 48 -9.77 -7.67 15.30
C ASP A 48 -9.30 -7.79 13.84
N PRO A 49 -8.06 -7.38 13.49
CA PRO A 49 -7.51 -7.54 12.14
C PRO A 49 -7.49 -8.99 11.65
N ASP A 50 -7.40 -9.97 12.55
CA ASP A 50 -7.36 -11.39 12.18
C ASP A 50 -8.72 -11.91 11.70
N SER A 51 -9.80 -11.14 11.91
CA SER A 51 -11.15 -11.44 11.42
C SER A 51 -11.36 -11.12 9.93
N ILE A 52 -10.43 -10.41 9.28
CA ILE A 52 -10.49 -10.12 7.85
C ILE A 52 -10.40 -11.45 7.08
N PRO A 53 -11.28 -11.73 6.10
CA PRO A 53 -11.16 -12.95 5.29
C PRO A 53 -9.85 -12.95 4.48
N ASP A 54 -9.24 -14.12 4.29
CA ASP A 54 -7.90 -14.25 3.68
C ASP A 54 -7.79 -13.53 2.31
N ASP A 55 -8.84 -13.58 1.50
CA ASP A 55 -8.92 -12.91 0.19
C ASP A 55 -8.76 -11.38 0.26
N PHE A 56 -9.02 -10.77 1.42
CA PHE A 56 -8.96 -9.32 1.64
C PHE A 56 -7.79 -8.89 2.52
N LYS A 57 -7.07 -9.82 3.17
CA LYS A 57 -5.98 -9.50 4.13
C LYS A 57 -4.83 -8.73 3.51
N GLN A 58 -4.61 -8.88 2.20
CA GLN A 58 -3.52 -8.22 1.47
C GLN A 58 -3.84 -6.80 1.00
N SER A 59 -5.05 -6.29 1.23
CA SER A 59 -5.44 -4.94 0.83
C SER A 59 -6.38 -4.25 1.82
N THR A 60 -6.48 -4.78 3.04
CA THR A 60 -7.40 -4.28 4.07
C THR A 60 -6.68 -4.16 5.40
N VAL A 61 -6.94 -3.05 6.11
CA VAL A 61 -6.51 -2.79 7.48
C VAL A 61 -7.74 -2.68 8.38
N ALA A 62 -7.59 -3.01 9.65
CA ALA A 62 -8.71 -2.95 10.59
C ALA A 62 -8.26 -2.59 12.01
N GLY A 63 -9.15 -1.99 12.80
CA GLY A 63 -8.90 -1.64 14.21
C GLY A 63 -9.28 -0.21 14.54
N SER A 64 -8.76 0.28 15.67
CA SER A 64 -8.87 1.70 16.04
C SER A 64 -8.10 2.60 15.06
N PRO A 65 -8.38 3.92 15.01
CA PRO A 65 -7.66 4.84 14.13
C PRO A 65 -6.14 4.79 14.27
N MET A 66 -5.62 4.62 15.50
CA MET A 66 -4.17 4.52 15.74
C MET A 66 -3.59 3.23 15.15
N GLN A 67 -4.24 2.09 15.39
CA GLN A 67 -3.81 0.79 14.84
C GLN A 67 -3.88 0.77 13.30
N ILE A 68 -4.85 1.48 12.71
CA ILE A 68 -4.95 1.63 11.26
C ILE A 68 -3.79 2.48 10.73
N ALA A 69 -3.47 3.60 11.39
CA ALA A 69 -2.33 4.43 11.00
C ALA A 69 -1.00 3.64 11.08
N GLU A 70 -0.81 2.83 12.14
CA GLU A 70 0.35 1.94 12.29
C GLU A 70 0.42 0.92 11.14
N GLN A 71 -0.69 0.26 10.82
CA GLN A 71 -0.73 -0.70 9.71
C GLN A 71 -0.47 -0.04 8.35
N ILE A 72 -1.03 1.14 8.08
CA ILE A 72 -0.76 1.87 6.83
C ILE A 72 0.72 2.23 6.74
N LYS A 73 1.30 2.73 7.85
CA LYS A 73 2.72 3.05 7.88
C LYS A 73 3.56 1.80 7.59
N GLU A 74 3.37 0.71 8.33
CA GLU A 74 4.20 -0.48 8.22
C GLU A 74 4.03 -1.23 6.89
N LYS A 75 2.80 -1.35 6.40
CA LYS A 75 2.47 -2.19 5.24
C LYS A 75 2.52 -1.45 3.91
N VAL A 76 2.37 -0.12 3.91
CA VAL A 76 2.27 0.67 2.67
C VAL A 76 3.40 1.69 2.56
N LEU A 77 3.50 2.61 3.52
CA LEU A 77 4.47 3.71 3.44
C LEU A 77 5.91 3.21 3.58
N ASP A 78 6.16 2.32 4.54
CA ASP A 78 7.47 1.72 4.76
C ASP A 78 7.87 0.77 3.60
N ALA A 79 6.90 0.33 2.76
CA ALA A 79 7.17 -0.39 1.51
C ALA A 79 7.58 0.53 0.35
N GLY A 80 7.47 1.85 0.52
CA GLY A 80 7.87 2.87 -0.44
C GLY A 80 6.74 3.46 -1.28
N ILE A 81 5.47 3.16 -0.98
CA ILE A 81 4.31 3.82 -1.59
C ILE A 81 4.09 5.18 -0.92
N ASP A 82 3.75 6.21 -1.70
CA ASP A 82 3.64 7.58 -1.18
C ASP A 82 2.34 7.83 -0.41
N GLY A 83 1.27 7.05 -0.66
CA GLY A 83 -0.02 7.21 0.02
C GLY A 83 -1.05 6.09 -0.18
N VAL A 84 -2.22 6.27 0.43
CA VAL A 84 -3.42 5.41 0.31
C VAL A 84 -4.65 6.20 -0.11
#